data_AF-A0A3D5DIH0-F1
#
_entry.id   AF-A0A3D5DIH0-F1
#
_cell.length_a   1.000
_cell.length_b   1.000
_cell.length_c   1.000
_cell.angle_alpha   90.00
_cell.angle_beta   90.00
_cell.angle_gamma   90.00
#
_symmetry.space_group_name_H-M   'P 1'
#
loop_
_entity.id
_entity.type
_entity.pdbx_description
1 polymer ?
#
loop_
_entity_poly.entity_id
_entity_poly.type
_entity_poly.pdbx_seq_one_letter_code
_entity_poly.pdbx_strand_id
1 'polypeptide(L)'
;LLARLAQQIHERTVDAKDLIGRMNTEMRSRKMSSGKTVGVRWLLADGLDDEQRAVCGLLDADASRLNPDSLARMRGHFAAQIKTARARHRELPYRELLAQVLDYRRWRQFVFQMVSPEGTEEKLTRARHSRLSGGEQSVSLHLPLFAAAHAMLNSAHQHAPRLLALDEAFAGVDDTGRGELMGLAAQFDLDLFMTGYDLWAAQAGVRAAAHYDLAHSPIEHTVSALLLVWDGAQLLADEAGDLSAALGSPGTRRTITAAA
;
A
#
# COMPACT_ATOMS: atom_id res chain seq x y z
N LEU A 1 12.67 -29.02 -13.51
CA LEU A 1 12.80 -27.55 -13.38
C LEU A 1 11.52 -26.79 -13.74
N LEU A 2 11.09 -26.81 -15.01
CA LEU A 2 9.90 -26.07 -15.49
C LEU A 2 8.59 -26.38 -14.74
N ALA A 3 8.35 -27.64 -14.37
CA ALA A 3 7.17 -28.00 -13.58
C ALA A 3 7.17 -27.32 -12.20
N ARG A 4 8.35 -27.24 -11.55
CA ARG A 4 8.52 -26.55 -10.26
C ARG A 4 8.34 -25.04 -10.39
N LEU A 5 8.83 -24.45 -11.48
CA LEU A 5 8.60 -23.03 -11.76
C LEU A 5 7.12 -22.74 -12.00
N ALA A 6 6.42 -23.61 -12.73
CA ALA A 6 4.99 -23.47 -12.95
C ALA A 6 4.20 -23.53 -11.64
N GLN A 7 4.53 -24.49 -10.77
CA GLN A 7 3.98 -24.59 -9.41
C GLN A 7 4.23 -23.31 -8.60
N GLN A 8 5.47 -22.81 -8.56
CA GLN A 8 5.82 -21.60 -7.81
C GLN A 8 5.10 -20.35 -8.33
N ILE A 9 5.01 -20.17 -9.65
CA ILE A 9 4.29 -19.04 -10.26
C ILE A 9 2.80 -19.12 -9.91
N HIS A 10 2.24 -20.33 -9.90
CA HIS A 10 0.85 -20.54 -9.50
C HIS A 10 0.62 -20.18 -8.02
N GLU A 11 1.43 -20.71 -7.10
CA GLU A 11 1.36 -20.39 -5.67
C GLU A 11 1.45 -18.88 -5.43
N ARG A 12 2.41 -18.20 -6.10
CA ARG A 12 2.55 -16.74 -6.00
C ARG A 12 1.38 -15.96 -6.61
N THR A 13 0.71 -16.52 -7.61
CA THR A 13 -0.49 -15.91 -8.19
C THR A 13 -1.66 -16.01 -7.22
N VAL A 14 -1.79 -17.14 -6.52
CA VAL A 14 -2.82 -17.34 -5.48
C VAL A 14 -2.57 -16.43 -4.27
N ASP A 15 -1.34 -16.39 -3.75
CA ASP A 15 -0.95 -15.48 -2.66
C ASP A 15 -1.33 -14.02 -2.98
N ALA A 16 -1.03 -13.59 -4.22
CA ALA A 16 -1.34 -12.24 -4.68
C ALA A 16 -2.85 -11.98 -4.78
N LYS A 17 -3.65 -12.96 -5.22
CA LYS A 17 -5.12 -12.83 -5.25
C LYS A 17 -5.69 -12.67 -3.86
N ASP A 18 -5.25 -13.49 -2.91
CA ASP A 18 -5.77 -13.46 -1.55
C ASP A 18 -5.44 -12.13 -0.88
N LEU A 19 -4.22 -11.62 -1.10
CA LEU A 19 -3.79 -10.31 -0.63
C LEU A 19 -4.67 -9.20 -1.21
N ILE A 20 -4.89 -9.19 -2.53
CA ILE A 20 -5.72 -8.18 -3.19
C ILE A 20 -7.18 -8.28 -2.77
N GLY A 21 -7.68 -9.50 -2.55
CA GLY A 21 -9.02 -9.74 -2.03
C GLY A 21 -9.22 -9.11 -0.65
N ARG A 22 -8.27 -9.33 0.28
CA ARG A 22 -8.28 -8.68 1.59
C ARG A 22 -8.22 -7.16 1.48
N MET A 23 -7.24 -6.64 0.73
CA MET A 23 -7.11 -5.19 0.49
C MET A 23 -8.41 -4.59 -0.06
N ASN A 24 -9.04 -5.22 -1.05
CA ASN A 24 -10.28 -4.72 -1.66
C ASN A 24 -11.46 -4.72 -0.66
N THR A 25 -11.57 -5.75 0.18
CA THR A 25 -12.60 -5.78 1.24
C THR A 25 -12.42 -4.64 2.22
N GLU A 26 -11.19 -4.41 2.68
CA GLU A 26 -10.88 -3.37 3.66
C GLU A 26 -11.09 -1.97 3.07
N MET A 27 -10.60 -1.74 1.85
CA MET A 27 -10.81 -0.49 1.11
C MET A 27 -12.31 -0.19 0.91
N ARG A 28 -13.12 -1.20 0.57
CA ARG A 28 -14.57 -1.05 0.35
C ARG A 28 -15.38 -0.80 1.61
N SER A 29 -14.85 -1.16 2.78
CA SER A 29 -15.53 -0.91 4.06
C SER A 29 -15.59 0.58 4.42
N ARG A 30 -14.69 1.39 3.83
CA ARG A 30 -14.52 2.81 4.14
C ARG A 30 -15.23 3.66 3.10
N LYS A 31 -16.11 4.55 3.56
CA LYS A 31 -16.87 5.44 2.70
C LYS A 31 -16.26 6.83 2.75
N MET A 32 -16.12 7.43 1.58
CA MET A 32 -15.85 8.87 1.45
C MET A 32 -17.07 9.67 1.89
N SER A 33 -16.91 10.98 2.05
CA SER A 33 -17.99 11.91 2.42
C SER A 33 -19.18 11.86 1.44
N SER A 34 -18.96 11.57 0.15
CA SER A 34 -20.06 11.32 -0.81
C SER A 34 -20.75 9.95 -0.70
N GLY A 35 -20.34 9.10 0.24
CA GLY A 35 -20.82 7.73 0.41
C GLY A 35 -20.22 6.71 -0.57
N LYS A 36 -19.43 7.16 -1.56
CA LYS A 36 -18.68 6.30 -2.47
C LYS A 36 -17.50 5.64 -1.76
N THR A 37 -17.01 4.53 -2.30
CA THR A 37 -15.78 3.89 -1.84
C THR A 37 -14.84 3.60 -3.00
N VAL A 38 -13.60 3.24 -2.72
CA VAL A 38 -12.61 2.85 -3.72
C VAL A 38 -12.32 1.37 -3.55
N GLY A 39 -12.37 0.63 -4.65
CA GLY A 39 -11.94 -0.75 -4.72
C GLY A 39 -10.65 -0.90 -5.51
N VAL A 40 -10.03 -2.07 -5.38
CA VAL A 40 -8.91 -2.51 -6.21
C VAL A 40 -9.25 -3.82 -6.89
N ARG A 41 -8.93 -3.93 -8.18
CA ARG A 41 -9.03 -5.16 -8.95
C ARG A 41 -7.69 -5.54 -9.56
N TRP A 42 -7.48 -6.84 -9.69
CA TRP A 42 -6.33 -7.41 -10.38
C TRP A 42 -6.76 -8.01 -11.71
N LEU A 43 -6.63 -7.24 -12.78
CA LEU A 43 -7.10 -7.60 -14.10
C LEU A 43 -5.95 -8.10 -14.98
N LEU A 44 -6.28 -8.81 -16.05
CA LEU A 44 -5.32 -9.15 -17.10
C LEU A 44 -4.77 -7.86 -17.73
N ALA A 45 -3.49 -7.88 -18.09
CA ALA A 45 -2.90 -6.79 -18.87
C ALA A 45 -3.51 -6.73 -20.28
N ASP A 46 -3.71 -5.52 -20.81
CA ASP A 46 -4.38 -5.32 -22.10
C ASP A 46 -3.57 -5.87 -23.30
N GLY A 47 -2.25 -5.97 -23.15
CA GLY A 47 -1.31 -6.38 -24.20
C GLY A 47 -1.01 -7.88 -24.27
N LEU A 48 -1.80 -8.74 -23.62
CA LEU A 48 -1.57 -10.18 -23.65
C LEU A 48 -2.02 -10.83 -24.95
N ASP A 49 -1.18 -11.72 -25.48
CA ASP A 49 -1.58 -12.62 -26.55
C ASP A 49 -2.55 -13.71 -26.05
N ASP A 50 -3.20 -14.42 -26.98
CA ASP A 50 -4.21 -15.44 -26.67
C ASP A 50 -3.65 -16.56 -25.79
N GLU A 51 -2.37 -16.84 -25.98
CA GLU A 51 -1.62 -17.92 -25.40
C GLU A 51 -1.29 -17.61 -23.92
N GLN A 52 -0.86 -16.37 -23.66
CA GLN A 52 -0.69 -15.78 -22.33
C GLN A 52 -2.02 -15.67 -21.58
N ARG A 53 -3.12 -15.28 -22.25
CA ARG A 53 -4.46 -15.26 -21.65
C ARG A 53 -4.92 -16.65 -21.24
N ALA A 54 -4.67 -17.67 -22.06
CA ALA A 54 -4.97 -19.06 -21.72
C ALA A 54 -4.21 -19.52 -20.47
N VAL A 55 -2.93 -19.19 -20.34
CA VAL A 55 -2.16 -19.52 -19.13
C VAL A 55 -2.60 -18.72 -17.91
N CYS A 56 -2.97 -17.46 -18.05
CA CYS A 56 -3.57 -16.72 -16.94
C CYS A 56 -4.87 -17.37 -16.47
N GLY A 57 -5.69 -17.91 -17.39
CA GLY A 57 -6.87 -18.71 -17.04
C GLY A 57 -6.55 -20.00 -16.28
N LEU A 58 -5.43 -20.67 -16.62
CA LEU A 58 -4.96 -21.85 -15.87
C LEU A 58 -4.44 -21.48 -14.48
N LEU A 59 -3.70 -20.36 -14.38
CA LEU A 59 -3.25 -19.80 -13.11
C LEU A 59 -4.40 -19.30 -12.25
N ASP A 60 -5.56 -19.05 -12.87
CA ASP A 60 -6.73 -18.53 -12.19
C ASP A 60 -7.57 -19.56 -11.47
N ALA A 61 -7.47 -20.83 -11.86
CA ALA A 61 -8.10 -21.92 -11.14
C ALA A 61 -7.57 -21.96 -9.70
N ASP A 62 -8.45 -22.24 -8.72
CA ASP A 62 -8.02 -22.42 -7.33
C ASP A 62 -6.86 -23.41 -7.23
N ALA A 63 -5.94 -23.19 -6.29
CA ALA A 63 -4.81 -24.10 -6.03
C ALA A 63 -5.26 -25.55 -5.80
N SER A 64 -6.45 -25.74 -5.24
CA SER A 64 -7.10 -27.05 -5.04
C SER A 64 -7.53 -27.75 -6.35
N ARG A 65 -7.57 -27.03 -7.46
CA ARG A 65 -7.99 -27.51 -8.80
C ARG A 65 -6.83 -27.67 -9.76
N LEU A 66 -5.59 -27.44 -9.30
CA LEU A 66 -4.39 -27.62 -10.12
C LEU A 66 -4.09 -29.12 -10.30
N ASN A 67 -4.80 -29.74 -11.24
CA ASN A 67 -4.56 -31.14 -11.59
C ASN A 67 -3.26 -31.30 -12.41
N PRO A 68 -2.69 -32.52 -12.46
CA PRO A 68 -1.46 -32.78 -13.22
C PRO A 68 -1.54 -32.34 -14.69
N ASP A 69 -2.72 -32.42 -15.30
CA ASP A 69 -2.96 -32.02 -16.70
C ASP A 69 -2.83 -30.50 -16.89
N SER A 70 -3.35 -29.70 -15.96
CA SER A 70 -3.25 -28.24 -15.99
C SER A 70 -1.79 -27.80 -15.82
N LEU A 71 -1.05 -28.44 -14.91
CA LEU A 71 0.40 -28.24 -14.77
C LEU A 71 1.16 -28.63 -16.05
N ALA A 72 0.79 -29.74 -16.68
CA ALA A 72 1.41 -30.18 -17.93
C ALA A 72 1.16 -29.18 -19.07
N ARG A 73 -0.05 -28.62 -19.16
CA ARG A 73 -0.42 -27.56 -20.11
C ARG A 73 0.37 -26.28 -19.87
N MET A 74 0.43 -25.79 -18.63
CA MET A 74 1.24 -24.62 -18.27
C MET A 74 2.72 -24.82 -18.60
N ARG A 75 3.27 -25.99 -18.25
CA ARG A 75 4.65 -26.38 -18.58
C ARG A 75 4.90 -26.35 -20.08
N GLY A 76 4.00 -26.93 -20.87
CA GLY A 76 4.09 -26.93 -22.33
C GLY A 76 4.12 -25.52 -22.89
N HIS A 77 3.26 -24.65 -22.38
CA HIS A 77 3.20 -23.26 -22.80
C HIS A 77 4.46 -22.47 -22.44
N PHE A 78 4.95 -22.57 -21.20
CA PHE A 78 6.22 -21.94 -20.82
C PHE A 78 7.40 -22.43 -21.66
N ALA A 79 7.44 -23.73 -21.97
CA ALA A 79 8.47 -24.27 -22.85
C ALA A 79 8.39 -23.67 -24.28
N ALA A 80 7.18 -23.48 -24.81
CA ALA A 80 6.95 -22.84 -26.11
C ALA A 80 7.38 -21.36 -26.09
N GLN A 81 6.96 -20.58 -25.09
CA GLN A 81 7.36 -19.19 -24.95
C GLN A 81 8.89 -19.02 -24.81
N ILE A 82 9.53 -19.86 -23.99
CA ILE A 82 10.99 -19.85 -23.82
C ILE A 82 11.69 -20.17 -25.14
N LYS A 83 11.18 -21.15 -25.91
CA LYS A 83 11.73 -21.50 -27.22
C LYS A 83 11.61 -20.33 -28.21
N THR A 84 10.45 -19.68 -28.26
CA THR A 84 10.20 -18.51 -29.11
C THR A 84 11.08 -17.32 -28.72
N ALA A 85 11.18 -17.01 -27.42
CA ALA A 85 12.04 -15.94 -26.92
C ALA A 85 13.51 -16.22 -27.24
N ARG A 86 13.97 -17.46 -27.11
CA ARG A 86 15.36 -17.86 -27.41
C ARG A 86 15.69 -17.76 -28.91
N ALA A 87 14.69 -17.96 -29.78
CA ALA A 87 14.86 -17.76 -31.21
C ALA A 87 15.02 -16.28 -31.58
N ARG A 88 14.32 -15.39 -30.85
CA ARG A 88 14.35 -13.93 -31.05
C ARG A 88 15.57 -13.26 -30.41
N HIS A 89 16.01 -13.75 -29.26
CA HIS A 89 17.13 -13.20 -28.49
C HIS A 89 18.17 -14.28 -28.22
N ARG A 90 19.09 -14.48 -29.18
CA ARG A 90 20.07 -15.58 -29.11
C ARG A 90 21.27 -15.23 -28.22
N GLU A 91 21.52 -13.94 -28.07
CA GLU A 91 22.58 -13.32 -27.31
C GLU A 91 22.27 -13.18 -25.81
N LEU A 92 20.99 -13.25 -25.42
CA LEU A 92 20.60 -13.13 -24.01
C LEU A 92 21.00 -14.38 -23.19
N PRO A 93 21.64 -14.20 -22.02
CA PRO A 93 21.87 -15.29 -21.09
C PRO A 93 20.56 -15.99 -20.70
N TYR A 94 20.60 -17.32 -20.58
CA TYR A 94 19.39 -18.12 -20.36
C TYR A 94 18.62 -17.72 -19.09
N ARG A 95 19.32 -17.34 -18.01
CA ARG A 95 18.72 -16.88 -16.75
C ARG A 95 17.90 -15.60 -16.94
N GLU A 96 18.44 -14.63 -17.69
CA GLU A 96 17.77 -13.36 -17.96
C GLU A 96 16.55 -13.57 -18.86
N LEU A 97 16.68 -14.43 -19.87
CA LEU A 97 15.57 -14.81 -20.73
C LEU A 97 14.43 -15.47 -19.93
N LEU A 98 14.74 -16.39 -19.01
CA LEU A 98 13.75 -16.98 -18.11
C LEU A 98 13.07 -15.92 -17.23
N ALA A 99 13.85 -15.01 -16.64
CA ALA A 99 13.33 -13.94 -15.80
C ALA A 99 12.37 -13.02 -16.57
N GLN A 100 12.63 -12.75 -17.85
CA GLN A 100 11.74 -11.94 -18.70
C GLN A 100 10.47 -12.69 -19.11
N VAL A 101 10.62 -13.93 -19.59
CA VAL A 101 9.48 -14.72 -20.12
C VAL A 101 8.53 -15.15 -19.02
N LEU A 102 9.05 -15.48 -17.84
CA LEU A 102 8.27 -15.98 -16.70
C LEU A 102 7.89 -14.88 -15.70
N ASP A 103 8.03 -13.61 -16.06
CA ASP A 103 7.61 -12.49 -15.22
C ASP A 103 6.09 -12.35 -15.19
N TYR A 104 5.44 -13.17 -14.36
CA TYR A 104 3.99 -13.19 -14.19
C TYR A 104 3.41 -11.85 -13.71
N ARG A 105 4.24 -10.96 -13.14
CA ARG A 105 3.81 -9.62 -12.71
C ARG A 105 3.41 -8.74 -13.89
N ARG A 106 3.93 -9.01 -15.10
CA ARG A 106 3.58 -8.29 -16.33
C ARG A 106 2.27 -8.77 -16.95
N TRP A 107 1.74 -9.91 -16.52
CA TRP A 107 0.51 -10.47 -17.06
C TRP A 107 -0.74 -9.86 -16.45
N ARG A 108 -0.59 -9.11 -15.35
CA ARG A 108 -1.70 -8.50 -14.65
C ARG A 108 -1.40 -7.07 -14.27
N GLN A 109 -2.47 -6.29 -14.14
CA GLN A 109 -2.42 -4.89 -13.77
C GLN A 109 -3.38 -4.62 -12.63
N PHE A 110 -2.95 -3.75 -11.71
CA PHE A 110 -3.80 -3.21 -10.66
C PHE A 110 -4.66 -2.11 -11.27
N VAL A 111 -5.97 -2.21 -11.04
CA VAL A 111 -6.94 -1.22 -11.49
C VAL A 111 -7.76 -0.79 -10.29
N PHE A 112 -7.66 0.49 -9.96
CA PHE A 112 -8.52 1.10 -8.95
C PHE A 112 -9.87 1.44 -9.55
N GLN A 113 -10.90 1.31 -8.74
CA GLN A 113 -12.28 1.56 -9.14
C GLN A 113 -12.98 2.41 -8.09
N MET A 114 -13.86 3.28 -8.56
CA MET A 114 -14.84 3.96 -7.73
C MET A 114 -16.09 3.09 -7.65
N VAL A 115 -16.59 2.87 -6.44
CA VAL A 115 -17.81 2.10 -6.17
C VAL A 115 -18.85 3.06 -5.60
N SER A 116 -19.97 3.18 -6.29
CA SER A 116 -21.07 4.04 -5.85
C SER A 116 -21.89 3.38 -4.73
N PRO A 117 -22.67 4.15 -3.94
CA PRO A 117 -23.59 3.59 -2.94
C PRO A 117 -24.57 2.56 -3.53
N GLU A 118 -24.93 2.73 -4.81
CA GLU A 118 -25.82 1.85 -5.58
C GLU A 118 -25.08 0.60 -6.12
N GLY A 119 -23.79 0.45 -5.82
CA GLY A 119 -22.96 -0.69 -6.24
C GLY A 119 -22.39 -0.59 -7.65
N THR A 120 -22.51 0.57 -8.31
CA THR A 120 -21.95 0.75 -9.66
C THR A 120 -20.44 0.92 -9.56
N GLU A 121 -19.69 0.12 -10.32
CA GLU A 121 -18.23 0.15 -10.32
C GLU A 121 -17.69 0.77 -11.59
N GLU A 122 -16.87 1.80 -11.44
CA GLU A 122 -16.22 2.47 -12.57
C GLU A 122 -14.71 2.57 -12.36
N LYS A 123 -13.93 2.43 -13.42
CA LYS A 123 -12.46 2.59 -13.35
C LYS A 123 -12.10 4.01 -12.89
N LEU A 124 -11.26 4.10 -11.86
CA LEU A 124 -10.72 5.37 -11.37
C LEU A 124 -9.64 5.86 -12.34
N THR A 125 -10.06 6.63 -13.33
CA THR A 125 -9.16 7.29 -14.30
C THR A 125 -8.74 8.67 -13.80
N ARG A 126 -7.67 9.24 -14.35
CA ARG A 126 -7.24 10.61 -14.05
C ARG A 126 -8.35 11.65 -14.25
N ALA A 127 -9.17 11.47 -15.30
CA ALA A 127 -10.31 12.36 -15.59
C ALA A 127 -11.48 12.20 -14.60
N ARG A 128 -11.64 11.02 -13.99
CA ARG A 128 -12.61 10.79 -12.92
C ARG A 128 -12.09 11.33 -11.59
N HIS A 129 -10.81 11.10 -11.31
CA HIS A 129 -10.11 11.63 -10.14
C HIS A 129 -10.25 13.16 -10.08
N SER A 130 -9.99 13.87 -11.17
CA SER A 130 -10.10 15.34 -11.22
C SER A 130 -11.52 15.90 -11.01
N ARG A 131 -12.56 15.05 -11.01
CA ARG A 131 -13.96 15.44 -10.77
C ARG A 131 -14.41 15.19 -9.33
N LEU A 132 -13.58 14.55 -8.51
CA LEU A 132 -13.84 14.38 -7.08
C LEU A 132 -13.60 15.71 -6.34
N SER A 133 -14.22 15.89 -5.17
CA SER A 133 -13.89 17.02 -4.30
C SER A 133 -12.43 16.95 -3.80
N GLY A 134 -11.84 18.08 -3.37
CA GLY A 134 -10.43 18.12 -2.94
C GLY A 134 -10.06 17.07 -1.88
N GLY A 135 -10.93 16.88 -0.87
CA GLY A 135 -10.74 15.85 0.16
C GLY A 135 -10.83 14.42 -0.40
N GLU A 136 -11.79 14.15 -1.29
CA GLU A 136 -11.96 12.84 -1.93
C GLU A 136 -10.83 12.51 -2.92
N GLN A 137 -10.30 13.52 -3.61
CA GLN A 137 -9.13 13.36 -4.47
C GLN A 137 -7.93 12.87 -3.68
N SER A 138 -7.71 13.45 -2.50
CA SER A 138 -6.56 13.08 -1.67
C SER A 138 -6.75 11.73 -0.99
N VAL A 139 -7.95 11.41 -0.48
CA VAL A 139 -8.27 10.07 0.07
C VAL A 139 -8.08 8.98 -0.99
N SER A 140 -8.57 9.19 -2.20
CA SER A 140 -8.44 8.20 -3.29
C SER A 140 -7.01 7.97 -3.79
N LEU A 141 -6.05 8.85 -3.46
CA LEU A 141 -4.62 8.67 -3.73
C LEU A 141 -3.89 7.92 -2.60
N HIS A 142 -4.18 8.28 -1.34
CA HIS A 142 -3.52 7.66 -0.18
C HIS A 142 -3.95 6.22 0.03
N LEU A 143 -5.18 5.87 -0.32
CA LEU A 143 -5.72 4.54 -0.13
C LEU A 143 -4.95 3.46 -0.94
N PRO A 144 -4.69 3.64 -2.26
CA PRO A 144 -3.71 2.85 -3.01
C PRO A 144 -2.33 2.77 -2.36
N LEU A 145 -1.79 3.89 -1.87
CA LEU A 145 -0.47 3.96 -1.26
C LEU A 145 -0.38 3.08 -0.02
N PHE A 146 -1.36 3.19 0.88
CA PHE A 146 -1.40 2.41 2.12
C PHE A 146 -1.57 0.93 1.84
N ALA A 147 -2.43 0.59 0.88
CA ALA A 147 -2.61 -0.80 0.47
C ALA A 147 -1.32 -1.39 -0.12
N ALA A 148 -0.58 -0.61 -0.93
CA ALA A 148 0.71 -1.02 -1.47
C ALA A 148 1.79 -1.15 -0.37
N ALA A 149 1.84 -0.22 0.57
CA ALA A 149 2.75 -0.26 1.71
C ALA A 149 2.48 -1.50 2.58
N HIS A 150 1.21 -1.76 2.90
CA HIS A 150 0.78 -2.97 3.60
C HIS A 150 1.25 -4.23 2.86
N ALA A 151 0.95 -4.35 1.56
CA ALA A 151 1.35 -5.50 0.76
C ALA A 151 2.87 -5.74 0.78
N MET A 152 3.67 -4.68 0.71
CA MET A 152 5.13 -4.75 0.76
C MET A 152 5.64 -5.19 2.13
N LEU A 153 5.07 -4.62 3.20
CA LEU A 153 5.50 -4.84 4.58
C LEU A 153 4.89 -6.10 5.21
N ASN A 154 3.88 -6.71 4.58
CA ASN A 154 3.23 -7.92 5.07
C ASN A 154 4.16 -9.16 5.07
N SER A 155 5.26 -9.11 4.31
CA SER A 155 6.29 -10.16 4.33
C SER A 155 7.28 -10.04 5.49
N ALA A 156 7.23 -8.95 6.26
CA ALA A 156 8.09 -8.72 7.41
C ALA A 156 7.72 -9.64 8.58
N HIS A 157 8.64 -9.75 9.55
CA HIS A 157 8.39 -10.49 10.79
C HIS A 157 7.17 -9.92 11.53
N GLN A 158 6.44 -10.76 12.27
CA GLN A 158 5.18 -10.36 12.95
C GLN A 158 5.32 -9.17 13.92
N HIS A 159 6.52 -8.91 14.42
CA HIS A 159 6.84 -7.81 15.34
C HIS A 159 7.77 -6.77 14.71
N ALA A 160 8.01 -6.85 13.40
CA ALA A 160 8.77 -5.83 12.70
C ALA A 160 7.90 -4.56 12.56
N PRO A 161 8.47 -3.36 12.79
CA PRO A 161 7.75 -2.12 12.54
C PRO A 161 7.39 -2.00 11.07
N ARG A 162 6.18 -1.52 10.78
CA ARG A 162 5.66 -1.31 9.42
C ARG A 162 5.55 0.17 9.12
N LEU A 163 6.70 0.84 9.15
CA LEU A 163 6.80 2.29 9.04
C LEU A 163 6.44 2.82 7.65
N LEU A 164 5.54 3.80 7.61
CA LEU A 164 5.24 4.63 6.46
C LEU A 164 5.43 6.10 6.84
N ALA A 165 6.45 6.73 6.24
CA ALA A 165 6.75 8.14 6.44
C ALA A 165 6.04 9.00 5.37
N LEU A 166 5.31 10.03 5.79
CA LEU A 166 4.57 10.93 4.90
C LEU A 166 4.95 12.38 5.22
N ASP A 167 5.43 13.09 4.20
CA ASP A 167 5.66 14.52 4.28
C ASP A 167 4.41 15.28 3.83
N GLU A 168 4.03 16.32 4.56
CA GLU A 168 2.78 17.09 4.34
C GLU A 168 1.54 16.18 4.25
N ALA A 169 1.44 15.27 5.22
CA ALA A 169 0.43 14.22 5.23
C ALA A 169 -0.98 14.82 5.26
N PHE A 170 -1.83 14.28 4.39
CA PHE A 170 -3.25 14.63 4.31
C PHE A 170 -3.54 16.11 4.06
N ALA A 171 -2.60 16.86 3.48
CA ALA A 171 -2.84 18.23 3.04
C ALA A 171 -4.08 18.30 2.11
N GLY A 172 -5.02 19.19 2.42
CA GLY A 172 -6.26 19.37 1.67
C GLY A 172 -7.34 18.30 1.93
N VAL A 173 -7.17 17.42 2.92
CA VAL A 173 -8.21 16.48 3.39
C VAL A 173 -8.95 17.10 4.57
N ASP A 174 -10.27 16.91 4.61
CA ASP A 174 -11.10 17.31 5.76
C ASP A 174 -10.92 16.37 6.96
N ASP A 175 -11.44 16.75 8.14
CA ASP A 175 -11.31 15.96 9.37
C ASP A 175 -11.86 14.53 9.24
N THR A 176 -12.99 14.39 8.55
CA THR A 176 -13.61 13.10 8.28
C THR A 176 -12.67 12.21 7.47
N GLY A 177 -12.14 12.72 6.36
CA GLY A 177 -11.21 11.98 5.51
C GLY A 177 -9.90 11.64 6.22
N ARG A 178 -9.37 12.54 7.07
CA ARG A 178 -8.20 12.27 7.91
C ARG A 178 -8.45 11.10 8.85
N GLY A 179 -9.59 11.08 9.54
CA GLY A 179 -10.00 9.98 10.40
C GLY A 179 -10.12 8.64 9.67
N GLU A 180 -10.71 8.64 8.48
CA GLU A 180 -10.82 7.43 7.65
C GLU A 180 -9.44 6.92 7.19
N LEU A 181 -8.54 7.81 6.76
CA LEU A 181 -7.18 7.44 6.34
C LEU A 181 -6.35 6.89 7.51
N MET A 182 -6.41 7.53 8.68
CA MET A 182 -5.74 7.04 9.88
C MET A 182 -6.32 5.70 10.36
N GLY A 183 -7.64 5.55 10.33
CA GLY A 183 -8.29 4.29 10.66
C GLY A 183 -7.90 3.15 9.70
N LEU A 184 -7.72 3.45 8.41
CA LEU A 184 -7.22 2.48 7.44
C LEU A 184 -5.76 2.11 7.70
N ALA A 185 -4.90 3.08 8.00
CA ALA A 185 -3.50 2.79 8.33
C ALA A 185 -3.40 1.85 9.54
N ALA A 186 -4.21 2.09 10.58
CA ALA A 186 -4.30 1.20 11.74
C ALA A 186 -4.81 -0.21 11.36
N GLN A 187 -5.77 -0.32 10.45
CA GLN A 187 -6.29 -1.61 9.98
C GLN A 187 -5.26 -2.41 9.17
N PHE A 188 -4.47 -1.72 8.35
CA PHE A 188 -3.34 -2.30 7.63
C PHE A 188 -2.10 -2.54 8.51
N ASP A 189 -2.20 -2.29 9.82
CA ASP A 189 -1.12 -2.46 10.79
C ASP A 189 0.14 -1.68 10.39
N LEU A 190 -0.06 -0.45 9.90
CA LEU A 190 0.99 0.48 9.49
C LEU A 190 1.32 1.47 10.61
N ASP A 191 2.62 1.68 10.83
CA ASP A 191 3.15 2.69 11.73
C ASP A 191 3.37 4.00 10.95
N LEU A 192 2.61 5.05 11.24
CA LEU A 192 2.73 6.31 10.52
C LEU A 192 3.75 7.24 11.19
N PHE A 193 4.66 7.81 10.40
CA PHE A 193 5.50 8.94 10.80
C PHE A 193 5.22 10.11 9.85
N MET A 194 4.67 11.20 10.37
CA MET A 194 4.07 12.22 9.52
C MET A 194 4.47 13.62 9.93
N THR A 195 4.59 14.49 8.94
CA THR A 195 4.62 15.94 9.11
C THR A 195 3.36 16.53 8.49
N GLY A 196 2.91 17.69 8.98
CA GLY A 196 1.80 18.40 8.36
C GLY A 196 1.34 19.58 9.19
N TYR A 197 0.72 20.55 8.53
CA TYR A 197 0.04 21.66 9.18
C TYR A 197 -1.31 21.23 9.75
N ASP A 198 -1.57 21.55 11.02
CA ASP A 198 -2.83 21.21 11.71
C ASP A 198 -3.21 19.72 11.59
N LEU A 199 -2.22 18.85 11.80
CA LEU A 199 -2.35 17.40 11.70
C LEU A 199 -2.46 16.78 13.09
N TRP A 200 -3.70 16.52 13.51
CA TRP A 200 -3.99 15.85 14.78
C TRP A 200 -4.49 14.43 14.56
N ALA A 201 -3.86 13.48 15.26
CA ALA A 201 -4.20 12.06 15.25
C ALA A 201 -4.94 11.67 16.54
N ALA A 202 -6.08 12.31 16.77
CA ALA A 202 -6.90 12.17 17.98
C ALA A 202 -8.30 11.60 17.70
N GLN A 203 -8.47 10.93 16.56
CA GLN A 203 -9.73 10.30 16.17
C GLN A 203 -9.87 8.91 16.80
N ALA A 204 -11.11 8.43 16.98
CA ALA A 204 -11.41 7.14 17.62
C ALA A 204 -10.75 5.90 16.97
N GLY A 205 -10.31 6.01 15.70
CA GLY A 205 -9.58 4.94 15.01
C GLY A 205 -8.10 4.83 15.37
N VAL A 206 -7.52 5.86 16.00
CA VAL A 206 -6.10 5.92 16.38
C VAL A 206 -5.95 5.40 17.80
N ARG A 207 -5.22 4.29 17.98
CA ARG A 207 -5.00 3.68 19.29
C ARG A 207 -4.10 4.51 20.20
N ALA A 208 -3.03 5.06 19.62
CA ALA A 208 -2.10 5.94 20.31
C ALA A 208 -1.34 6.76 19.27
N ALA A 209 -0.92 7.97 19.64
CA ALA A 209 -0.04 8.79 18.81
C ALA A 209 0.79 9.73 19.69
N ALA A 210 2.01 10.02 19.23
CA ALA A 210 2.84 11.07 19.79
C ALA A 210 2.91 12.22 18.78
N HIS A 211 2.49 13.40 19.21
CA HIS A 211 2.53 14.64 18.44
C HIS A 211 3.65 15.52 18.98
N TYR A 212 4.44 16.08 18.08
CA TYR A 212 5.35 17.17 18.42
C TYR A 212 4.83 18.43 17.77
N ASP A 213 4.22 19.31 18.56
CA ASP A 213 3.82 20.64 18.11
C ASP A 213 5.04 21.56 18.10
N LEU A 214 5.30 22.17 16.96
CA LEU A 214 6.50 22.97 16.72
C LEU A 214 6.12 24.43 16.57
N ALA A 215 6.60 25.28 17.48
CA ALA A 215 6.44 26.72 17.40
C ALA A 215 7.77 27.40 17.11
N HIS A 216 7.81 28.17 16.03
CA HIS A 216 8.98 28.97 15.64
C HIS A 216 8.86 30.40 16.21
N SER A 217 9.91 30.85 16.88
CA SER A 217 10.08 32.25 17.30
C SER A 217 10.98 32.98 16.31
N PRO A 218 10.45 33.90 15.48
CA PRO A 218 11.26 34.66 14.54
C PRO A 218 12.25 35.60 15.21
N ILE A 219 11.93 36.10 16.41
CA ILE A 219 12.74 37.05 17.16
C ILE A 219 13.98 36.36 17.74
N GLU A 220 13.78 35.18 18.32
CA GLU A 220 14.88 34.44 18.95
C GLU A 220 15.59 33.49 17.98
N HIS A 221 15.06 33.32 16.76
CA HIS A 221 15.52 32.32 15.79
C HIS A 221 15.57 30.91 16.39
N THR A 222 14.58 30.58 17.22
CA THR A 222 14.47 29.29 17.93
C THR A 222 13.18 28.57 17.57
N VAL A 223 13.19 27.24 17.74
CA VAL A 223 12.01 26.38 17.66
C VAL A 223 11.80 25.73 19.03
N SER A 224 10.59 25.85 19.57
CA SER A 224 10.11 25.05 20.69
C SER A 224 9.36 23.83 20.15
N ALA A 225 9.45 22.72 20.89
CA ALA A 225 8.72 21.50 20.58
C ALA A 225 7.98 21.08 21.85
N LEU A 226 6.67 20.93 21.76
CA LEU A 226 5.82 20.40 22.83
C LEU A 226 5.40 18.98 22.44
N LEU A 227 5.70 18.01 23.30
CA LEU A 227 5.18 16.66 23.15
C LEU A 227 3.73 16.62 23.65
N LEU A 228 2.83 16.09 22.82
CA LEU A 228 1.50 15.66 23.23
C LEU A 228 1.34 14.18 22.90
N VAL A 229 0.65 13.44 23.76
CA VAL A 229 0.40 12.01 23.60
C VAL A 229 -1.10 11.77 23.60
N TRP A 230 -1.59 11.20 22.51
CA TRP A 230 -2.93 10.63 22.43
C TRP A 230 -2.88 9.19 22.93
N ASP A 231 -3.69 8.88 23.95
CA ASP A 231 -3.76 7.54 24.56
C ASP A 231 -4.90 6.66 24.02
N GLY A 232 -5.61 7.13 23.00
CA GLY A 232 -6.81 6.49 22.47
C GLY A 232 -8.13 7.12 22.98
N ALA A 233 -8.07 7.97 24.00
CA ALA A 233 -9.24 8.62 24.58
C ALA A 233 -9.05 10.12 24.86
N GLN A 234 -7.86 10.53 25.29
CA GLN A 234 -7.54 11.90 25.65
C GLN A 234 -6.14 12.30 25.14
N LEU A 235 -5.97 13.60 24.94
CA LEU A 235 -4.69 14.20 24.56
C LEU A 235 -4.01 14.73 25.82
N LEU A 236 -2.82 14.22 26.11
CA LEU A 236 -2.01 14.56 27.29
C LEU A 236 -0.83 15.42 26.84
N ALA A 237 -0.65 16.61 27.42
CA ALA A 237 0.48 17.47 27.13
C ALA A 237 1.64 17.21 28.10
N ASP A 238 2.87 17.19 27.57
CA ASP A 238 4.08 17.00 28.37
C ASP A 238 4.64 18.32 28.90
N GLU A 239 3.95 18.93 29.86
CA GLU A 239 4.37 20.22 30.44
C GLU A 239 5.60 20.06 31.35
N ALA A 240 5.73 18.93 32.05
CA ALA A 240 6.76 18.68 33.06
C ALA A 240 7.91 17.77 32.58
N GLY A 241 7.79 17.12 31.42
CA GLY A 241 8.78 16.18 30.89
C GLY A 241 8.55 14.71 31.30
N ASP A 242 7.49 14.43 32.06
CA ASP A 242 7.15 13.10 32.54
C ASP A 242 6.82 12.13 31.38
N LEU A 243 6.09 12.61 30.36
CA LEU A 243 5.74 11.79 29.20
C LEU A 243 6.97 11.52 28.33
N SER A 244 7.81 12.53 28.11
CA SER A 244 9.09 12.37 27.40
C SER A 244 9.98 11.34 28.08
N ALA A 245 10.09 11.39 29.42
CA ALA A 245 10.85 10.41 30.18
C ALA A 245 10.26 8.99 30.05
N ALA A 246 8.94 8.85 30.17
CA ALA A 246 8.25 7.57 30.05
C ALA A 246 8.40 6.93 28.66
N LEU A 247 8.42 7.73 27.60
CA LEU A 247 8.62 7.28 26.21
C LEU A 247 10.10 7.06 25.86
N GLY A 248 11.02 7.23 26.80
CA GLY A 248 12.45 7.03 26.57
C GLY A 248 13.06 8.11 25.65
N SER A 249 12.50 9.32 25.65
CA SER A 249 13.10 10.46 24.96
C SER A 249 14.54 10.65 25.45
N PRO A 250 15.51 10.83 24.55
CA PRO A 250 16.92 10.94 24.94
C PRO A 250 17.22 12.17 25.82
N GLY A 251 16.26 13.08 26.03
CA GLY A 251 16.38 14.25 26.91
C GLY A 251 17.40 15.29 26.46
N THR A 252 18.21 14.96 25.44
CA THR A 252 19.25 15.83 24.91
C THR A 252 18.79 16.45 23.60
N ARG A 253 18.53 17.76 23.63
CA ARG A 253 18.61 18.58 22.42
C ARG A 253 20.11 18.58 22.03
N ARG A 254 20.49 17.94 20.92
CA ARG A 254 21.86 18.06 20.39
C ARG A 254 22.04 19.52 19.98
N THR A 255 22.60 20.33 20.87
CA THR A 255 23.13 21.64 20.52
C THR A 255 24.31 21.37 19.59
N ILE A 256 24.15 21.67 18.31
CA ILE A 256 25.29 21.82 17.41
C ILE A 256 26.06 23.01 17.97
N THR A 257 27.07 22.73 18.78
CA THR A 257 27.95 23.78 19.30
C THR A 257 28.66 24.34 18.08
N ALA A 258 28.35 25.58 17.71
CA ALA A 258 29.09 26.27 16.67
C ALA A 258 30.56 26.28 17.10
N ALA A 259 31.42 25.64 16.31
CA ALA A 259 32.86 25.74 16.52
C ALA A 259 33.25 27.22 16.42
N ALA A 260 33.88 27.72 17.48
CA ALA A 260 34.41 29.06 17.59
C ALA A 260 35.58 29.32 16.62
#